data_AF-A0A959I3L4-F1
#
_entry.id   AF-A0A959I3L4-F1
#
_cell.length_a   1.000
_cell.length_b   1.000
_cell.length_c   1.000
_cell.angle_alpha   90.00
_cell.angle_beta   90.00
_cell.angle_gamma   90.00
#
_symmetry.space_group_name_H-M   'P 1'
#
loop_
_entity.id
_entity.type
_entity.pdbx_description
1 polymer ?
#
loop_
_entity_poly.entity_id
_entity_poly.type
_entity_poly.pdbx_seq_one_letter_code
_entity_poly.pdbx_strand_id
1 'polypeptide(L)'
;MSDQNNTNNWIIRAALAFLLFVFLLRFMGRLFPFILGTMLVLAIGGGAFFLWDLVQKRRQARARRTTVEGMSEERIDFCREQIRKNQEEAGQIRNSIKELKSQMATGEGLANKTREDAIRLIKEFESELKLRQSKVSFFETALYKLQALQRNRLLTQSISDKEQELKRLKEGHYEDLANMEELRSDVEMETLYLDTIDELSLKLNSSNSLENAESLRLELEEMTRDLGGRRPE
;
A
#
# COMPACT_ATOMS: atom_id res chain seq x y z
N MET A 1 39.10 -14.84 46.85
CA MET A 1 39.01 -16.31 47.05
C MET A 1 37.57 -16.85 47.02
N SER A 2 36.56 -16.06 46.64
CA SER A 2 35.15 -16.48 46.60
C SER A 2 34.63 -16.95 45.22
N ASP A 3 35.29 -16.59 44.11
CA ASP A 3 34.80 -16.94 42.75
C ASP A 3 35.07 -18.39 42.34
N GLN A 4 36.10 -19.03 42.90
CA GLN A 4 36.48 -20.40 42.52
C GLN A 4 35.49 -21.46 43.03
N ASN A 5 34.69 -21.14 44.06
CA ASN A 5 33.72 -22.07 44.63
C ASN A 5 32.40 -22.11 43.83
N ASN A 6 32.05 -21.03 43.13
CA ASN A 6 30.79 -20.94 42.38
C ASN A 6 30.90 -21.66 41.03
N THR A 7 32.07 -21.62 40.40
CA THR A 7 32.38 -22.36 39.16
C THR A 7 32.40 -23.87 39.39
N ASN A 8 32.99 -24.36 40.49
CA ASN A 8 32.96 -25.79 40.83
C ASN A 8 31.55 -26.30 41.10
N ASN A 9 30.70 -25.53 41.78
CA ASN A 9 29.32 -25.92 42.04
C ASN A 9 28.45 -25.96 40.77
N TRP A 10 28.72 -25.09 39.79
CA TRP A 10 28.04 -25.11 38.50
C TRP A 10 28.43 -26.33 37.66
N ILE A 11 29.72 -26.70 37.65
CA ILE A 11 30.21 -27.90 36.94
C ILE A 11 29.59 -29.17 37.54
N ILE A 12 29.53 -29.25 38.88
CA ILE A 12 28.91 -30.41 39.56
C ILE A 12 27.41 -30.49 39.25
N ARG A 13 26.68 -29.36 39.24
CA ARG A 13 25.25 -29.33 38.88
C ARG A 13 25.02 -29.71 37.41
N ALA A 14 25.87 -29.25 36.50
CA ALA A 14 25.82 -29.61 35.08
C ALA A 14 26.12 -31.11 34.87
N ALA A 15 27.11 -31.65 35.57
CA ALA A 15 27.44 -33.08 35.53
C ALA A 15 26.31 -33.95 36.10
N LEU A 16 25.68 -33.52 37.19
CA LEU A 16 24.54 -34.23 37.80
C LEU A 16 23.31 -34.21 36.87
N ALA A 17 23.02 -33.06 36.25
CA ALA A 17 21.93 -32.91 35.28
C ALA A 17 22.17 -33.78 34.03
N PHE A 18 23.42 -33.84 33.55
CA PHE A 18 23.79 -34.70 32.42
C PHE A 18 23.64 -36.19 32.76
N LEU A 19 24.09 -36.63 33.95
CA LEU A 19 23.91 -38.00 34.41
C LEU A 19 22.43 -38.37 34.58
N LEU A 20 21.62 -37.46 35.12
CA LEU A 20 20.18 -37.68 35.32
C LEU A 20 19.43 -37.72 33.98
N PHE A 21 19.87 -36.93 32.99
CA PHE A 21 19.38 -36.97 31.61
C PHE A 21 19.72 -38.31 30.93
N VAL A 22 20.95 -38.81 31.08
CA VAL A 22 21.38 -40.11 30.56
C VAL A 22 20.65 -41.27 31.26
N PHE A 23 20.37 -41.14 32.57
CA PHE A 23 19.62 -42.15 33.33
C PHE A 23 18.15 -42.21 32.90
N LEU A 24 17.49 -41.06 32.71
CA LEU A 24 16.13 -40.97 32.14
C LEU A 24 16.08 -41.57 30.72
N LEU A 25 17.09 -41.31 29.89
CA LEU A 25 17.23 -41.90 28.56
C LEU A 25 17.30 -43.43 28.58
N ARG A 26 17.95 -44.02 29.60
CA ARG A 26 18.11 -45.48 29.71
C ARG A 26 16.84 -46.18 30.18
N PHE A 27 16.04 -45.54 31.05
CA PHE A 27 14.78 -46.11 31.53
C PHE A 27 13.69 -46.13 30.43
N MET A 28 13.80 -45.26 29.44
CA MET A 28 12.85 -45.11 28.33
C MET A 28 13.24 -45.90 27.06
N GLY A 29 14.15 -46.87 27.17
CA GLY A 29 14.86 -47.49 26.05
C GLY A 29 14.01 -48.18 24.97
N ARG A 30 12.75 -48.54 25.24
CA ARG A 30 11.82 -49.09 24.22
C ARG A 30 11.02 -48.02 23.47
N LEU A 31 10.74 -46.87 24.08
CA LEU A 31 10.01 -45.76 23.48
C LEU A 31 10.93 -44.71 22.86
N PHE A 32 12.20 -44.69 23.26
CA PHE A 32 13.22 -43.78 22.74
C PHE A 32 13.33 -43.75 21.20
N PRO A 33 13.39 -44.88 20.47
CA PRO A 33 13.49 -44.82 19.01
C PRO A 33 12.23 -44.21 18.35
N PHE A 34 11.05 -44.40 18.94
CA PHE A 34 9.80 -43.82 18.44
C PHE A 34 9.74 -42.31 18.68
N ILE A 35 10.09 -41.86 19.89
CA ILE A 35 10.10 -40.44 20.25
C ILE A 35 11.16 -39.70 19.43
N LEU A 36 12.36 -40.28 19.31
CA LEU A 36 13.43 -39.72 18.49
C LEU A 36 13.02 -39.64 17.01
N GLY A 37 12.35 -40.66 16.49
CA GLY A 37 11.81 -40.68 15.13
C GLY A 37 10.78 -39.57 14.89
N THR A 38 9.79 -39.42 15.78
CA THR A 38 8.78 -38.35 15.67
C THR A 38 9.38 -36.95 15.80
N MET A 39 10.35 -36.77 16.69
CA MET A 39 11.02 -35.48 16.89
C MET A 39 11.89 -35.12 15.68
N LEU A 40 12.52 -36.10 15.03
CA LEU A 40 13.32 -35.92 13.83
C LEU A 40 12.45 -35.57 12.62
N VAL A 41 11.29 -36.21 12.45
CA VAL A 41 10.31 -35.87 11.41
C VAL A 41 9.75 -34.45 11.61
N LEU A 42 9.41 -34.08 12.85
CA LEU A 42 8.96 -32.72 13.17
C LEU A 42 10.06 -31.68 12.96
N ALA A 43 11.31 -31.98 13.31
CA ALA A 43 12.44 -31.09 13.09
C ALA A 43 12.73 -30.86 11.60
N ILE A 44 12.66 -31.92 10.79
CA ILE A 44 12.86 -31.83 9.33
C ILE A 44 11.67 -31.12 8.68
N GLY A 45 10.43 -31.48 9.03
CA GLY A 45 9.23 -30.86 8.49
C GLY A 45 9.10 -29.39 8.88
N GLY A 46 9.34 -29.07 10.15
CA GLY A 46 9.37 -27.70 10.66
C GLY A 46 10.52 -26.89 10.06
N GLY A 47 11.70 -27.49 9.90
CA GLY A 47 12.84 -26.87 9.23
C GLY A 47 12.56 -26.56 7.77
N ALA A 48 11.95 -27.49 7.03
CA ALA A 48 11.55 -27.30 5.63
C ALA A 48 10.46 -26.22 5.50
N PHE A 49 9.46 -26.22 6.38
CA PHE A 49 8.42 -25.20 6.40
C PHE A 49 8.99 -23.81 6.72
N PHE A 50 9.88 -23.72 7.71
CA PHE A 50 10.53 -22.47 8.08
C PHE A 50 11.44 -21.95 6.96
N LEU A 51 12.20 -22.82 6.29
CA LEU A 51 12.99 -22.46 5.11
C LEU A 51 12.09 -22.01 3.94
N TRP A 52 10.96 -22.68 3.70
CA TRP A 52 10.00 -22.28 2.68
C TRP A 52 9.42 -20.89 3.00
N ASP A 53 8.93 -20.67 4.22
CA ASP A 53 8.40 -19.36 4.66
C ASP A 53 9.46 -18.25 4.54
N LEU A 54 10.72 -18.54 4.90
CA LEU A 54 11.82 -17.59 4.74
C LEU A 54 12.09 -17.26 3.26
N VAL A 55 12.07 -18.27 2.39
CA VAL A 55 12.27 -18.11 0.95
C VAL A 55 11.10 -17.36 0.31
N GLN A 56 9.86 -17.65 0.72
CA GLN A 56 8.66 -17.00 0.21
C GLN A 56 8.62 -15.53 0.63
N LYS A 57 8.92 -15.21 1.90
CA LYS A 57 9.08 -13.83 2.38
C LYS A 57 10.17 -13.08 1.62
N ARG A 58 11.30 -13.74 1.34
CA ARG A 58 12.39 -13.16 0.52
C ARG A 58 11.96 -12.94 -0.95
N ARG A 59 11.18 -13.85 -1.53
CA ARG A 59 10.65 -13.69 -2.90
C ARG A 59 9.64 -12.54 -2.97
N GLN A 60 8.75 -12.40 -1.99
CA GLN A 60 7.82 -11.27 -1.91
C GLN A 60 8.54 -9.94 -1.69
N ALA A 61 9.57 -9.91 -0.83
CA ALA A 61 10.41 -8.72 -0.65
C ALA A 61 11.17 -8.34 -1.93
N ARG A 62 11.67 -9.32 -2.69
CA ARG A 62 12.31 -9.08 -4.00
C ARG A 62 11.31 -8.61 -5.06
N ALA A 63 10.10 -9.17 -5.09
CA ALA A 63 9.04 -8.74 -6.00
C ALA A 63 8.59 -7.30 -5.71
N ARG A 64 8.54 -6.89 -4.43
CA ARG A 64 8.30 -5.48 -4.06
C ARG A 64 9.45 -4.58 -4.48
N ARG A 65 10.71 -4.98 -4.29
CA ARG A 65 11.89 -4.19 -4.71
C ARG A 65 11.95 -3.90 -6.21
N THR A 66 11.40 -4.78 -7.05
CA THR A 66 11.33 -4.57 -8.50
C THR A 66 10.20 -3.64 -8.94
N THR A 67 9.25 -3.32 -8.05
CA THR A 67 8.22 -2.32 -8.35
C THR A 67 8.74 -0.90 -8.09
N VAL A 68 8.23 0.07 -8.86
CA VAL A 68 8.57 1.49 -8.72
C VAL A 68 8.28 2.01 -7.30
N GLU A 69 7.27 1.43 -6.63
CA GLU A 69 6.92 1.74 -5.24
C GLU A 69 7.97 1.22 -4.25
N GLY A 70 8.41 -0.04 -4.38
CA GLY A 70 9.45 -0.59 -3.50
C GLY A 70 10.82 0.07 -3.69
N MET A 71 11.15 0.52 -4.91
CA MET A 71 12.35 1.32 -5.15
C MET A 71 12.27 2.72 -4.52
N SER A 72 11.06 3.28 -4.37
CA SER A 72 10.86 4.57 -3.70
C SER A 72 11.02 4.44 -2.19
N GLU A 73 10.47 3.37 -1.60
CA GLU A 73 10.54 3.12 -0.15
C GLU A 73 11.97 2.83 0.30
N GLU A 74 12.72 2.01 -0.45
CA GLU A 74 14.14 1.74 -0.19
C GLU A 74 14.99 3.02 -0.22
N ARG A 75 14.70 3.96 -1.14
CA ARG A 75 15.39 5.25 -1.20
C ARG A 75 15.04 6.17 -0.04
N ILE A 76 13.79 6.15 0.41
CA ILE A 76 13.34 6.91 1.60
C ILE A 76 14.07 6.39 2.85
N ASP A 77 14.13 5.07 3.02
CA ASP A 77 14.82 4.45 4.15
C ASP A 77 16.33 4.68 4.10
N PHE A 78 16.93 4.62 2.91
CA PHE A 78 18.32 5.02 2.71
C PHE A 78 18.58 6.46 3.16
N CYS A 79 17.72 7.42 2.78
CA CYS A 79 17.86 8.81 3.20
C CYS A 79 17.75 8.95 4.72
N ARG A 80 16.77 8.28 5.36
CA ARG A 80 16.61 8.30 6.83
C ARG A 80 17.84 7.76 7.54
N GLU A 81 18.38 6.65 7.05
CA GLU A 81 19.56 6.03 7.64
C GLU A 81 20.81 6.92 7.49
N GLN A 82 20.99 7.58 6.33
CA GLN A 82 22.06 8.54 6.15
C GLN A 82 21.89 9.78 7.05
N ILE A 83 20.67 10.28 7.25
CA ILE A 83 20.40 11.38 8.19
C ILE A 83 20.84 10.98 9.59
N ARG A 84 20.35 9.83 10.09
CA ARG A 84 20.67 9.32 11.43
C ARG A 84 22.18 9.18 11.61
N LYS A 85 22.85 8.52 10.68
CA LYS A 85 24.31 8.30 10.73
C LYS A 85 25.08 9.63 10.76
N ASN A 86 24.76 10.58 9.88
CA ASN A 86 25.47 11.86 9.86
C ASN A 86 25.17 12.73 11.10
N GLN A 87 23.97 12.60 11.70
CA GLN A 87 23.64 13.26 12.97
C GLN A 87 24.43 12.68 14.15
N GLU A 88 24.55 11.34 14.23
CA GLU A 88 25.35 10.65 15.25
C GLU A 88 26.83 11.03 15.14
N GLU A 89 27.40 10.97 13.93
CA GLU A 89 28.78 11.38 13.65
C GLU A 89 29.01 12.86 13.99
N ALA A 90 28.07 13.75 13.64
CA ALA A 90 28.15 15.17 14.03
C ALA A 90 28.12 15.37 15.55
N GLY A 91 27.35 14.55 16.28
CA GLY A 91 27.33 14.54 17.74
C GLY A 91 28.68 14.13 18.34
N GLN A 92 29.29 13.07 17.80
CA GLN A 92 30.62 12.62 18.20
C GLN A 92 31.69 13.70 17.95
N ILE A 93 31.72 14.29 16.77
CA ILE A 93 32.65 15.38 16.42
C ILE A 93 32.48 16.56 17.39
N ARG A 94 31.25 16.96 17.71
CA ARG A 94 30.98 18.04 18.66
C ARG A 94 31.54 17.72 20.05
N ASN A 95 31.41 16.48 20.51
CA ASN A 95 31.98 16.04 21.78
C ASN A 95 33.51 16.07 21.75
N SER A 96 34.16 15.61 20.67
CA SER A 96 35.61 15.68 20.51
C SER A 96 36.12 17.13 20.51
N ILE A 97 35.43 18.06 19.83
CA ILE A 97 35.76 19.49 19.86
C ILE A 97 35.67 20.03 21.30
N LYS A 98 34.60 19.69 22.02
CA LYS A 98 34.38 20.14 23.40
C LYS A 98 35.47 19.61 24.34
N GLU A 99 35.83 18.35 24.19
CA GLU A 99 36.89 17.70 24.96
C GLU A 99 38.24 18.37 24.70
N LEU A 100 38.64 18.56 23.44
CA LEU A 100 39.88 19.24 23.08
C LEU A 100 39.92 20.68 23.62
N LYS A 101 38.82 21.43 23.50
CA LYS A 101 38.70 22.79 24.06
C LYS A 101 38.84 22.80 25.58
N SER A 102 38.25 21.82 26.28
CA SER A 102 38.36 21.69 27.73
C SER A 102 39.79 21.36 28.17
N GLN A 103 40.44 20.39 27.53
CA GLN A 103 41.81 19.97 27.85
C GLN A 103 42.81 21.12 27.63
N MET A 104 42.61 21.94 26.59
CA MET A 104 43.43 23.14 26.37
C MET A 104 43.22 24.24 27.42
N ALA A 105 42.01 24.34 28.01
CA ALA A 105 41.68 25.35 29.01
C ALA A 105 42.24 24.98 30.39
N THR A 106 42.25 23.69 30.74
CA THR A 106 42.75 23.20 32.03
C THR A 106 44.25 22.89 32.04
N GLY A 107 44.89 22.80 30.88
CA GLY A 107 46.32 22.52 30.74
C GLY A 107 47.19 23.74 31.02
N GLU A 108 47.40 24.07 32.29
CA GLU A 108 48.47 25.00 32.69
C GLU A 108 49.84 24.40 32.32
N GLY A 109 50.67 25.16 31.60
CA GLY A 109 52.00 24.71 31.18
C GLY A 109 52.07 23.87 29.89
N LEU A 110 50.99 23.78 29.10
CA LEU A 110 51.04 23.15 27.78
C LEU A 110 52.09 23.82 26.88
N ALA A 111 52.95 23.01 26.25
CA ALA A 111 53.90 23.50 25.25
C ALA A 111 53.18 24.18 24.08
N ASN A 112 53.73 25.30 23.58
CA ASN A 112 53.14 26.08 22.49
C ASN A 112 52.79 25.23 21.26
N LYS A 113 53.66 24.27 20.92
CA LYS A 113 53.43 23.33 19.80
C LYS A 113 52.18 22.46 20.00
N THR A 114 51.97 21.91 21.20
CA THR A 114 50.78 21.10 21.52
C THR A 114 49.49 21.92 21.44
N ARG A 115 49.55 23.19 21.84
CA ARG A 115 48.42 24.13 21.72
C ARG A 115 48.12 24.43 20.25
N GLU A 116 49.13 24.68 19.42
CA GLU A 116 48.95 24.89 17.98
C GLU A 116 48.37 23.66 17.27
N ASP A 117 48.87 22.47 17.60
CA ASP A 117 48.38 21.20 17.04
C ASP A 117 46.90 20.96 17.43
N ALA A 118 46.52 21.24 18.69
CA ALA A 118 45.15 21.13 19.15
C ALA A 118 44.20 22.13 18.45
N ILE A 119 44.65 23.38 18.23
CA ILE A 119 43.88 24.39 17.48
C ILE A 119 43.68 23.94 16.03
N ARG A 120 44.72 23.40 15.39
CA ARG A 120 44.63 22.86 14.02
C ARG A 120 43.61 21.73 13.95
N LEU A 121 43.68 20.78 14.88
CA LEU A 121 42.78 19.63 14.93
C LEU A 121 41.33 20.06 15.18
N ILE A 122 41.09 21.04 16.06
CA ILE A 122 39.76 21.62 16.28
C ILE A 122 39.20 22.22 14.98
N LYS A 123 40.03 22.96 14.22
CA LYS A 123 39.61 23.55 12.95
C LYS A 123 39.22 22.49 11.92
N GLU A 124 39.96 21.38 11.86
CA GLU A 124 39.63 20.24 10.99
C GLU A 124 38.31 19.58 11.40
N PHE A 125 38.10 19.35 12.71
CA PHE A 125 36.82 18.86 13.22
C PHE A 125 35.65 19.81 12.94
N GLU A 126 35.85 21.12 13.04
CA GLU A 126 34.82 22.13 12.72
C GLU A 126 34.45 22.09 11.23
N SER A 127 35.44 21.91 10.34
CA SER A 127 35.20 21.70 8.90
C SER A 127 34.40 20.43 8.64
N GLU A 128 34.78 19.32 9.28
CA GLU A 128 34.08 18.04 9.13
C GLU A 128 32.66 18.11 9.69
N LEU A 129 32.45 18.79 10.83
CA LEU A 129 31.13 19.02 11.41
C LEU A 129 30.21 19.75 10.42
N LYS A 130 30.72 20.80 9.76
CA LYS A 130 29.99 21.55 8.74
C LYS A 130 29.63 20.65 7.55
N LEU A 131 30.54 19.76 7.13
CA LEU A 131 30.29 18.80 6.06
C LEU A 131 29.15 17.83 6.45
N ARG A 132 29.17 17.29 7.67
CA ARG A 132 28.09 16.39 8.16
C ARG A 132 26.74 17.10 8.23
N GLN A 133 26.71 18.34 8.70
CA GLN A 133 25.48 19.16 8.72
C GLN A 133 24.94 19.42 7.31
N SER A 134 25.83 19.68 6.34
CA SER A 134 25.46 19.88 4.95
C SER A 134 24.87 18.60 4.33
N LYS A 135 25.45 17.44 4.65
CA LYS A 135 24.92 16.13 4.25
C LYS A 135 23.54 15.87 4.85
N VAL A 136 23.33 16.16 6.14
CA VAL A 136 22.01 16.04 6.79
C VAL A 136 20.97 16.87 6.05
N SER A 137 21.25 18.15 5.81
CA SER A 137 20.33 19.04 5.09
C SER A 137 20.04 18.58 3.66
N PHE A 138 21.04 18.07 2.95
CA PHE A 138 20.86 17.47 1.63
C PHE A 138 19.90 16.27 1.67
N PHE A 139 20.13 15.33 2.59
CA PHE A 139 19.29 14.13 2.69
C PHE A 139 17.88 14.43 3.20
N GLU A 140 17.70 15.42 4.09
CA GLU A 140 16.37 15.91 4.50
C GLU A 140 15.60 16.49 3.30
N THR A 141 16.28 17.29 2.47
CA THR A 141 15.69 17.84 1.24
C THR A 141 15.32 16.73 0.26
N ALA A 142 16.20 15.75 0.08
CA ALA A 142 15.94 14.59 -0.78
C ALA A 142 14.75 13.76 -0.27
N LEU A 143 14.69 13.51 1.03
CA LEU A 143 13.60 12.79 1.69
C LEU A 143 12.26 13.50 1.48
N TYR A 144 12.21 14.81 1.70
CA TYR A 144 11.01 15.62 1.46
C TYR A 144 10.52 15.51 0.02
N LYS A 145 11.43 15.65 -0.96
CA LYS A 145 11.10 15.53 -2.38
C LYS A 145 10.60 14.14 -2.76
N LEU A 146 11.23 13.07 -2.26
CA LEU A 146 10.80 11.70 -2.50
C LEU A 146 9.39 11.44 -1.95
N GLN A 147 9.10 11.91 -0.74
CA GLN A 147 7.78 11.80 -0.13
C GLN A 147 6.71 12.60 -0.90
N ALA A 148 7.06 13.80 -1.37
CA ALA A 148 6.17 14.61 -2.19
C ALA A 148 5.85 13.92 -3.53
N LEU A 149 6.86 13.34 -4.19
CA LEU A 149 6.67 12.57 -5.43
C LEU A 149 5.78 11.34 -5.21
N GLN A 150 5.96 10.64 -4.09
CA GLN A 150 5.12 9.48 -3.75
C GLN A 150 3.66 9.89 -3.56
N ARG A 151 3.39 10.95 -2.78
CA ARG A 151 2.02 11.47 -2.59
C ARG A 151 1.40 11.94 -3.91
N ASN A 152 2.18 12.61 -4.75
CA ASN A 152 1.70 13.09 -6.04
C ASN A 152 1.28 11.92 -6.95
N ARG A 153 2.09 10.85 -7.03
CA ARG A 153 1.73 9.64 -7.80
C ARG A 153 0.44 9.01 -7.31
N LEU A 154 0.28 8.85 -5.99
CA LEU A 154 -0.95 8.29 -5.42
C LEU A 154 -2.17 9.14 -5.76
N LEU A 155 -2.03 10.47 -5.70
CA LEU A 155 -3.10 11.38 -6.08
C LEU A 155 -3.44 11.28 -7.57
N THR A 156 -2.43 11.28 -8.45
CA THR A 156 -2.63 11.12 -9.90
C THR A 156 -3.32 9.81 -10.25
N GLN A 157 -2.93 8.71 -9.59
CA GLN A 157 -3.60 7.42 -9.77
C GLN A 157 -5.07 7.51 -9.35
N SER A 158 -5.35 8.08 -8.17
CA SER A 158 -6.73 8.26 -7.70
C SER A 158 -7.56 9.15 -8.62
N ILE A 159 -6.99 10.20 -9.21
CA ILE A 159 -7.68 11.06 -10.18
C ILE A 159 -8.02 10.25 -11.43
N SER A 160 -7.05 9.51 -11.99
CA SER A 160 -7.25 8.65 -13.15
C SER A 160 -8.37 7.62 -12.92
N ASP A 161 -8.38 6.97 -11.75
CA ASP A 161 -9.41 5.99 -11.40
C ASP A 161 -10.80 6.65 -11.30
N LYS A 162 -10.87 7.85 -10.73
CA LYS A 162 -12.12 8.62 -10.61
C LYS A 162 -12.62 9.18 -11.95
N GLU A 163 -11.72 9.55 -12.86
CA GLU A 163 -12.07 9.94 -14.23
C GLU A 163 -12.67 8.77 -15.01
N GLN A 164 -12.12 7.57 -14.85
CA GLN A 164 -12.70 6.36 -15.45
C GLN A 164 -14.07 6.02 -14.87
N GLU A 165 -14.23 6.13 -13.55
CA GLU A 165 -15.53 5.95 -12.88
C GLU A 165 -16.56 6.96 -13.39
N LEU A 166 -16.19 8.25 -13.48
CA LEU A 166 -17.06 9.29 -14.03
C LEU A 166 -17.43 9.03 -15.48
N LYS A 167 -16.50 8.53 -16.30
CA LYS A 167 -16.77 8.19 -17.70
C LYS A 167 -17.82 7.07 -17.80
N ARG A 168 -17.71 6.02 -16.99
CA ARG A 168 -18.70 4.93 -16.94
C ARG A 168 -20.09 5.41 -16.51
N LEU A 169 -20.15 6.29 -15.52
CA LEU A 169 -21.42 6.88 -15.09
C LEU A 169 -22.06 7.72 -16.20
N LYS A 170 -21.26 8.48 -16.96
CA LYS A 170 -21.74 9.24 -18.12
C LYS A 170 -22.23 8.35 -19.26
N GLU A 171 -21.56 7.24 -19.52
CA GLU A 171 -21.99 6.24 -20.51
C GLU A 171 -23.38 5.70 -20.16
N GLY A 172 -23.63 5.34 -18.89
CA GLY A 172 -24.97 4.95 -18.43
C GLY A 172 -26.02 6.05 -18.62
N HIS A 173 -25.67 7.32 -18.37
CA HIS A 173 -26.60 8.43 -18.61
C HIS A 173 -26.98 8.63 -20.08
N TYR A 174 -26.12 8.28 -21.05
CA TYR A 174 -26.49 8.36 -22.46
C TYR A 174 -27.53 7.30 -22.84
N GLU A 175 -27.44 6.09 -22.27
CA GLU A 175 -28.45 5.05 -22.43
C GLU A 175 -29.78 5.48 -21.78
N ASP A 176 -29.73 6.00 -20.55
CA ASP A 176 -30.93 6.50 -19.86
C ASP A 176 -31.60 7.66 -20.63
N LEU A 177 -30.81 8.57 -21.21
CA LEU A 177 -31.33 9.67 -22.02
C LEU A 177 -31.94 9.17 -23.33
N ALA A 178 -31.35 8.16 -23.96
CA ALA A 178 -31.91 7.55 -25.16
C ALA A 178 -33.26 6.88 -24.86
N ASN A 179 -33.34 6.11 -23.76
CA ASN A 179 -34.59 5.50 -23.31
C ASN A 179 -35.66 6.55 -22.97
N MET A 180 -35.25 7.69 -22.41
CA MET A 180 -36.16 8.79 -22.10
C MET A 180 -36.70 9.47 -23.35
N GLU A 181 -35.87 9.68 -24.37
CA GLU A 181 -36.30 10.27 -25.65
C GLU A 181 -37.17 9.29 -26.45
N GLU A 182 -36.86 7.99 -26.41
CA GLU A 182 -37.72 6.94 -26.96
C GLU A 182 -39.10 6.96 -26.30
N LEU A 183 -39.16 6.92 -24.97
CA LEU A 183 -40.41 7.01 -24.22
C LEU A 183 -41.18 8.31 -24.52
N ARG A 184 -40.48 9.43 -24.65
CA ARG A 184 -41.10 10.71 -25.02
C ARG A 184 -41.71 10.65 -26.42
N SER A 185 -40.99 10.09 -27.39
CA SER A 185 -41.49 9.91 -28.76
C SER A 185 -42.73 9.03 -28.78
N ASP A 186 -42.74 7.94 -28.01
CA ASP A 186 -43.88 7.03 -27.90
C ASP A 186 -45.11 7.75 -27.32
N VAL A 187 -44.92 8.53 -26.25
CA VAL A 187 -46.00 9.33 -25.64
C VAL A 187 -46.53 10.41 -26.58
N GLU A 188 -45.66 11.11 -27.32
CA GLU A 188 -46.06 12.10 -28.33
C GLU A 188 -46.90 11.44 -29.43
N MET A 189 -46.52 10.23 -29.86
CA MET A 189 -47.26 9.46 -30.86
C MET A 189 -48.63 9.02 -30.34
N GLU A 190 -48.70 8.44 -29.13
CA GLU A 190 -49.96 8.04 -28.49
C GLU A 190 -50.91 9.22 -28.30
N THR A 191 -50.38 10.39 -27.92
CA THR A 191 -51.17 11.61 -27.76
C THR A 191 -51.80 12.05 -29.10
N LEU A 192 -51.02 12.05 -30.18
CA LEU A 192 -51.53 12.38 -31.52
C LEU A 192 -52.64 11.42 -31.97
N TYR A 193 -52.50 10.13 -31.66
CA TYR A 193 -53.54 9.14 -31.94
C TYR A 193 -54.82 9.42 -31.16
N LEU A 194 -54.72 9.73 -29.87
CA LEU A 194 -55.88 10.07 -29.04
C LEU A 194 -56.60 11.31 -29.56
N ASP A 195 -55.86 12.37 -29.92
CA ASP A 195 -56.42 13.59 -30.51
C ASP A 195 -57.16 13.30 -31.83
N THR A 196 -56.62 12.40 -32.64
CA THR A 196 -57.24 11.97 -33.91
C THR A 196 -58.54 11.18 -33.66
N ILE A 197 -58.53 10.27 -32.67
CA ILE A 197 -59.72 9.51 -32.26
C ILE A 197 -60.81 10.46 -31.74
N ASP A 198 -60.44 11.46 -30.95
CA ASP A 198 -61.36 12.48 -30.43
C ASP A 198 -61.96 13.31 -31.57
N GLU A 199 -61.16 13.74 -32.55
CA GLU A 199 -61.65 14.47 -33.73
C GLU A 199 -62.64 13.62 -34.55
N LEU A 200 -62.31 12.35 -34.78
CA LEU A 200 -63.20 11.41 -35.49
C LEU A 200 -64.48 11.15 -34.70
N SER A 201 -64.40 11.03 -33.37
CA SER A 201 -65.54 10.86 -32.49
C SER A 201 -66.48 12.07 -32.52
N LEU A 202 -65.91 13.29 -32.55
CA LEU A 202 -66.68 14.53 -32.72
C LEU A 202 -67.34 14.62 -34.11
N LYS A 203 -66.63 14.21 -35.17
CA LYS A 203 -67.20 14.12 -36.54
C LYS A 203 -68.33 13.09 -36.63
N LEU A 204 -68.19 11.96 -35.96
CA LEU A 204 -69.24 10.93 -35.89
C LEU A 204 -70.48 11.44 -35.13
N ASN A 205 -70.28 12.15 -34.02
CA ASN A 205 -71.39 12.70 -33.22
C ASN A 205 -72.11 13.87 -33.91
N SER A 206 -71.45 14.56 -34.84
CA SER A 206 -72.05 15.66 -35.63
C SER A 206 -72.66 15.21 -36.96
N SER A 207 -72.36 14.00 -37.45
CA SER A 207 -72.87 13.48 -38.72
C SER A 207 -74.05 12.52 -38.52
N ASN A 208 -75.27 13.07 -38.48
CA ASN A 208 -76.53 12.31 -38.40
C ASN A 208 -76.94 11.61 -39.74
N SER A 209 -75.99 11.03 -40.48
CA SER A 209 -76.25 10.33 -41.75
C SER A 209 -75.59 8.94 -41.75
N LEU A 210 -76.42 7.90 -41.98
CA LEU A 210 -76.03 6.48 -41.98
C LEU A 210 -74.87 6.16 -42.94
N GLU A 211 -74.75 6.89 -44.04
CA GLU A 211 -73.76 6.67 -45.10
C GLU A 211 -72.35 7.17 -44.71
N ASN A 212 -72.27 8.20 -43.86
CA ASN A 212 -70.98 8.74 -43.37
C ASN A 212 -70.43 7.94 -42.18
N ALA A 213 -71.29 7.26 -41.42
CA ALA A 213 -70.86 6.41 -40.31
C ALA A 213 -70.11 5.15 -40.80
N GLU A 214 -70.45 4.64 -41.98
CA GLU A 214 -69.84 3.43 -42.56
C GLU A 214 -68.45 3.69 -43.14
N SER A 215 -68.24 4.85 -43.78
CA SER A 215 -66.92 5.27 -44.29
C SER A 215 -65.93 5.58 -43.17
N LEU A 216 -66.38 6.26 -42.11
CA LEU A 216 -65.57 6.53 -40.91
C LEU A 216 -65.20 5.24 -40.16
N ARG A 217 -66.09 4.23 -40.15
CA ARG A 217 -65.78 2.91 -39.57
C ARG A 217 -64.69 2.18 -40.34
N LEU A 218 -64.73 2.23 -41.68
CA LEU A 218 -63.72 1.65 -42.54
C LEU A 218 -62.35 2.32 -42.36
N GLU A 219 -62.32 3.64 -42.20
CA GLU A 219 -61.09 4.41 -41.95
C GLU A 219 -60.47 4.08 -40.58
N LEU A 220 -61.30 3.92 -39.54
CA LEU A 220 -60.88 3.43 -38.23
C LEU A 220 -60.35 1.99 -38.27
N GLU A 221 -60.98 1.11 -39.05
CA GLU A 221 -60.57 -0.29 -39.22
C GLU A 221 -59.25 -0.40 -40.01
N GLU A 222 -59.03 0.49 -40.99
CA GLU A 222 -57.79 0.56 -41.74
C GLU A 222 -56.61 1.05 -40.87
N MET A 223 -56.82 2.09 -40.06
CA MET A 223 -55.81 2.58 -39.12
C MET A 223 -55.49 1.57 -38.00
N THR A 224 -56.50 0.88 -37.47
CA THR A 224 -56.27 -0.18 -36.46
C THR A 224 -55.62 -1.44 -37.03
N ARG A 225 -55.83 -1.74 -38.32
CA ARG A 225 -55.16 -2.85 -39.00
C ARG A 225 -53.67 -2.58 -39.24
N ASP A 226 -53.29 -1.33 -39.53
CA ASP A 226 -51.89 -0.92 -39.64
C ASP A 226 -51.16 -1.01 -38.28
N LEU A 227 -51.90 -0.79 -37.18
CA LEU A 227 -51.43 -0.97 -35.79
C LEU A 227 -51.27 -2.45 -35.38
N GLY A 228 -52.14 -3.35 -35.82
CA GLY A 228 -52.10 -4.78 -35.45
C GLY A 228 -51.03 -5.62 -36.19
N GLY A 229 -50.38 -5.05 -37.21
CA GLY A 229 -49.46 -5.74 -38.11
C GLY A 229 -47.98 -5.79 -37.68
N ARG A 230 -47.58 -4.99 -36.68
CA ARG A 230 -46.22 -5.05 -36.09
C ARG A 230 -46.24 -5.68 -34.71
N ARG A 231 -46.34 -7.02 -34.69
CA ARG A 231 -45.91 -7.78 -33.50
C ARG A 231 -44.38 -7.77 -33.43
N PRO A 232 -43.78 -7.61 -32.25
CA PRO A 232 -42.34 -7.75 -32.07
C PRO A 232 -41.96 -9.23 -32.23
N GLU A 233 -40.97 -9.51 -33.08
CA GLU A 233 -40.07 -10.66 -32.91
C GLU A 233 -38.86 -10.22 -32.07
#